data_AF-A0A835E7B3-F1
#
_entry.id   AF-A0A835E7B3-F1
#
_cell.length_a   1.000
_cell.length_b   1.000
_cell.length_c   1.000
_cell.angle_alpha   90.00
_cell.angle_beta   90.00
_cell.angle_gamma   90.00
#
_symmetry.space_group_name_H-M   'P 1'
#
loop_
_entity.id
_entity.type
_entity.pdbx_description
1 polymer ?
#
loop_
_entity_poly.entity_id
_entity_poly.type
_entity_poly.pdbx_seq_one_letter_code
_entity_poly.pdbx_strand_id
1 'polypeptide(L)'
;MTMQAVEREASMANLVGSMEKIASNALAIKEAVETVCVNKNECVDIGRRVMRIRALLTHLQGMEMMTIKEPAMVAYMLGALQVILSRTRKLVMECQQRSVVRSFVGARDLCKQLRDVKQEMSDHIMDGVFAANASPSDPRTCHPGKAPKFHH
;
A
#
# COMPACT_ATOMS: atom_id res chain seq x y z
N MET A 1 1.13 34.48 7.53
CA MET A 1 0.69 33.09 7.26
C MET A 1 -0.77 32.99 7.67
N THR A 2 -1.66 32.49 6.81
CA THR A 2 -3.10 32.41 7.11
C THR A 2 -3.42 31.17 7.96
N MET A 3 -4.44 31.21 8.83
CA MET A 3 -4.84 30.05 9.65
C MET A 3 -5.06 28.78 8.82
N GLN A 4 -5.64 28.91 7.62
CA GLN A 4 -5.85 27.80 6.69
C GLN A 4 -4.55 27.12 6.22
N ALA A 5 -3.46 27.87 6.06
CA ALA A 5 -2.17 27.29 5.69
C ALA A 5 -1.59 26.44 6.83
N VAL A 6 -1.73 26.92 8.08
CA VAL A 6 -1.25 26.22 9.28
C VAL A 6 -2.03 24.92 9.52
N GLU A 7 -3.35 24.92 9.33
CA GLU A 7 -4.16 23.70 9.45
C GLU A 7 -3.81 22.66 8.38
N ARG A 8 -3.53 23.13 7.15
CA ARG A 8 -3.10 22.25 6.06
C ARG A 8 -1.74 21.63 6.36
N GLU A 9 -0.76 22.39 6.85
CA GLU A 9 0.54 21.88 7.26
C GLU A 9 0.44 20.85 8.39
N ALA A 10 -0.36 21.12 9.41
CA ALA A 10 -0.61 20.17 10.49
C ALA A 10 -1.25 18.86 9.99
N SER A 11 -2.22 18.96 9.06
CA SER A 11 -2.82 17.79 8.42
C SER A 11 -1.79 16.96 7.65
N MET A 12 -0.88 17.63 6.94
CA MET A 12 0.18 16.99 6.16
C MET A 12 1.21 16.29 7.04
N ALA A 13 1.63 16.93 8.13
CA ALA A 13 2.51 16.32 9.14
C ALA A 13 1.88 15.06 9.76
N ASN A 14 0.57 15.10 10.05
CA ASN A 14 -0.16 13.95 10.58
C ASN A 14 -0.22 12.78 9.57
N LEU A 15 -0.33 13.07 8.27
CA LEU A 15 -0.26 12.05 7.21
C LEU A 15 1.11 11.40 7.15
N VAL A 16 2.18 12.18 7.17
CA VAL A 16 3.56 11.67 7.16
C VAL A 16 3.80 10.73 8.35
N GLY A 17 3.46 11.17 9.57
CA GLY A 17 3.59 10.34 10.77
C GLY A 17 2.75 9.07 10.71
N SER A 18 1.57 9.12 10.10
CA SER A 18 0.73 7.94 9.88
C SER A 18 1.35 6.96 8.88
N MET A 19 1.91 7.46 7.77
CA MET A 19 2.63 6.65 6.80
C MET A 19 3.86 5.98 7.43
N GLU A 20 4.61 6.68 8.29
CA GLU A 20 5.80 6.15 8.97
C GLU A 20 5.43 5.00 9.90
N LYS A 21 4.38 5.20 10.71
CA LYS A 21 3.85 4.16 11.60
C LYS A 21 3.40 2.92 10.83
N ILE A 22 2.75 3.10 9.69
CA ILE A 22 2.29 1.99 8.84
C ILE A 22 3.49 1.29 8.18
N ALA A 23 4.48 2.04 7.69
CA ALA A 23 5.71 1.49 7.12
C ALA A 23 6.50 0.66 8.15
N SER A 24 6.58 1.12 9.40
CA SER A 24 7.19 0.39 10.51
C SER A 24 6.41 -0.91 10.82
N ASN A 25 5.09 -0.86 10.89
CA ASN A 25 4.26 -2.06 11.06
C ASN A 25 4.43 -3.07 9.91
N ALA A 26 4.55 -2.58 8.68
CA ALA A 26 4.79 -3.41 7.51
C ALA A 26 6.14 -4.14 7.59
N LEU A 27 7.19 -3.47 8.08
CA LEU A 27 8.49 -4.09 8.33
C LEU A 27 8.40 -5.17 9.41
N ALA A 28 7.76 -4.88 10.55
CA ALA A 28 7.60 -5.87 11.63
C ALA A 28 6.83 -7.13 11.17
N ILE A 29 5.85 -6.99 10.27
CA ILE A 29 5.17 -8.14 9.66
C ILE A 29 6.14 -8.94 8.80
N LYS A 30 7.00 -8.29 8.02
CA LYS A 30 7.97 -8.99 7.17
C LYS A 30 8.97 -9.81 8.01
N GLU A 31 9.42 -9.26 9.13
CA GLU A 31 10.28 -9.96 10.10
C GLU A 31 9.53 -11.15 10.72
N ALA A 32 8.28 -10.95 11.14
CA ALA A 32 7.46 -12.03 11.68
C ALA A 32 7.23 -13.17 10.68
N VAL A 33 7.13 -12.87 9.38
CA VAL A 33 7.02 -13.86 8.30
C VAL A 33 8.26 -14.75 8.21
N GLU A 34 9.44 -14.30 8.60
CA GLU A 34 10.68 -15.09 8.53
C GLU A 34 10.73 -16.20 9.58
N THR A 35 9.96 -16.07 10.65
CA THR A 35 9.97 -17.00 11.79
C THR A 35 8.79 -17.97 11.80
N VAL A 36 7.93 -17.95 10.76
CA VAL A 36 6.75 -18.82 10.69
C VAL A 36 7.13 -20.29 10.54
N CYS A 37 6.43 -21.16 11.26
CA CYS A 37 6.64 -22.60 11.26
C CYS A 37 5.76 -23.31 10.23
N VAL A 38 4.54 -22.82 10.01
CA VAL A 38 3.53 -23.39 9.11
C VAL A 38 3.07 -22.37 8.06
N ASN A 39 2.40 -22.81 7.00
CA ASN A 39 1.86 -21.95 5.93
C ASN A 39 2.90 -20.97 5.35
N LYS A 40 4.15 -21.45 5.21
CA LYS A 40 5.31 -20.63 4.87
C LYS A 40 5.13 -19.88 3.56
N ASN A 41 4.62 -20.56 2.52
CA ASN A 41 4.47 -19.96 1.19
C ASN A 41 3.46 -18.80 1.21
N GLU A 42 2.32 -19.00 1.87
CA GLU A 42 1.28 -17.99 2.03
C GLU A 42 1.78 -16.78 2.83
N CYS A 43 2.51 -17.03 3.92
CA CYS A 43 3.09 -15.97 4.75
C CYS A 43 4.17 -15.20 3.99
N VAL A 44 5.00 -15.88 3.20
CA VAL A 44 5.99 -15.24 2.32
C VAL A 44 5.31 -14.36 1.27
N ASP A 45 4.20 -14.81 0.68
CA ASP A 45 3.41 -14.02 -0.26
C ASP A 45 2.82 -12.75 0.38
N ILE A 46 2.30 -12.89 1.61
CA ILE A 46 1.85 -11.76 2.42
C ILE A 46 3.01 -10.79 2.65
N GLY A 47 4.18 -11.28 3.09
CA GLY A 47 5.38 -10.48 3.29
C GLY A 47 5.78 -9.69 2.05
N ARG A 48 5.77 -10.31 0.87
CA ARG A 48 6.03 -9.62 -0.42
C ARG A 48 5.04 -8.49 -0.70
N ARG A 49 3.75 -8.69 -0.42
CA ARG A 49 2.70 -7.68 -0.64
C ARG A 49 2.85 -6.50 0.33
N VAL A 50 3.06 -6.81 1.60
CA VAL A 50 3.27 -5.81 2.66
C VAL A 50 4.51 -4.95 2.38
N MET A 51 5.59 -5.56 1.87
CA MET A 51 6.79 -4.82 1.48
C MET A 51 6.58 -3.89 0.28
N ARG A 52 5.74 -4.28 -0.70
CA ARG A 52 5.36 -3.37 -1.79
C ARG A 52 4.58 -2.16 -1.29
N ILE A 53 3.68 -2.36 -0.34
CA ILE A 53 2.95 -1.26 0.30
C ILE A 53 3.90 -0.33 1.06
N ARG A 54 4.84 -0.90 1.84
CA ARG A 54 5.88 -0.11 2.51
C ARG A 54 6.65 0.76 1.51
N ALA A 55 7.10 0.18 0.40
CA ALA A 55 7.83 0.92 -0.63
C ALA A 55 7.00 2.08 -1.21
N LEU A 56 5.71 1.86 -1.45
CA LEU A 56 4.80 2.92 -1.88
C LEU A 56 4.66 4.01 -0.83
N LEU A 57 4.43 3.66 0.44
CA LEU A 57 4.35 4.65 1.52
C LEU A 57 5.63 5.48 1.65
N THR A 58 6.80 4.86 1.53
CA THR A 58 8.09 5.57 1.53
C THR A 58 8.24 6.48 0.32
N HIS A 59 7.80 6.04 -0.86
CA HIS A 59 7.79 6.89 -2.04
C HIS A 59 6.86 8.09 -1.86
N LEU A 60 5.67 7.87 -1.30
CA LEU A 60 4.71 8.91 -0.99
C LEU A 60 5.29 9.93 -0.02
N GLN A 61 5.95 9.48 1.05
CA GLN A 61 6.66 10.35 2.00
C GLN A 61 7.71 11.26 1.35
N GLY A 62 8.38 10.76 0.32
CA GLY A 62 9.38 11.53 -0.44
C GLY A 62 8.78 12.51 -1.44
N MET A 63 7.47 12.44 -1.72
CA MET A 63 6.79 13.42 -2.56
C MET A 63 6.51 14.70 -1.80
N GLU A 64 6.41 15.82 -2.53
CA GLU A 64 6.00 17.09 -1.96
C GLU A 64 4.54 17.02 -1.51
N MET A 65 4.36 16.72 -0.23
CA MET A 65 3.07 16.49 0.42
C MET A 65 2.07 17.62 0.15
N MET A 66 2.52 18.86 0.05
CA MET A 66 1.67 20.02 -0.23
C MET A 66 0.83 19.90 -1.52
N THR A 67 1.24 19.04 -2.45
CA THR A 67 0.51 18.75 -3.71
C THR A 67 -0.72 17.85 -3.53
N ILE A 68 -0.89 17.22 -2.37
CA ILE A 68 -2.07 16.39 -2.07
C ILE A 68 -3.31 17.28 -1.99
N LYS A 69 -4.24 17.07 -2.92
CA LYS A 69 -5.51 17.81 -3.01
C LYS A 69 -6.50 17.42 -1.93
N GLU A 70 -6.52 16.13 -1.55
CA GLU A 70 -7.49 15.58 -0.60
C GLU A 70 -6.82 14.86 0.60
N PRO A 71 -6.24 15.63 1.55
CA PRO A 71 -5.56 15.05 2.72
C PRO A 71 -6.46 14.14 3.57
N ALA A 72 -7.76 14.44 3.66
CA ALA A 72 -8.73 13.65 4.41
C ALA A 72 -8.95 12.25 3.79
N MET A 73 -8.97 12.14 2.46
CA MET A 73 -9.12 10.86 1.78
C MET A 73 -7.88 10.00 1.96
N VAL A 74 -6.69 10.61 1.87
CA VAL A 74 -5.42 9.93 2.18
C VAL A 74 -5.41 9.44 3.62
N ALA A 75 -5.84 10.25 4.58
CA ALA A 75 -5.94 9.86 5.99
C ALA A 75 -6.86 8.63 6.19
N TYR A 76 -8.02 8.63 5.52
CA TYR A 76 -8.96 7.50 5.56
C TYR A 76 -8.32 6.21 5.02
N MET A 77 -7.66 6.26 3.87
CA MET A 77 -6.97 5.11 3.28
C MET A 77 -5.84 4.58 4.16
N LEU A 78 -5.04 5.46 4.78
CA LEU A 78 -4.02 5.07 5.75
C LEU A 78 -4.63 4.38 6.97
N GLY A 79 -5.79 4.86 7.44
CA GLY A 79 -6.56 4.21 8.50
C GLY A 79 -7.00 2.79 8.13
N ALA A 80 -7.60 2.61 6.94
CA ALA A 80 -8.01 1.30 6.43
C ALA A 80 -6.81 0.35 6.30
N LEU A 81 -5.68 0.85 5.80
CA LEU A 81 -4.45 0.08 5.66
C LEU A 81 -3.90 -0.37 7.03
N GLN A 82 -3.96 0.48 8.05
CA GLN A 82 -3.53 0.14 9.40
C GLN A 82 -4.37 -0.99 10.00
N VAL A 83 -5.68 -1.02 9.75
CA VAL A 83 -6.56 -2.13 10.15
C VAL A 83 -6.17 -3.42 9.44
N ILE A 84 -5.91 -3.38 8.13
CA ILE A 84 -5.50 -4.55 7.34
C ILE A 84 -4.16 -5.10 7.84
N LEU A 85 -3.15 -4.25 8.06
CA LEU A 85 -1.85 -4.69 8.58
C LEU A 85 -1.97 -5.28 9.99
N SER A 86 -2.85 -4.73 10.83
CA SER A 86 -3.10 -5.30 12.16
C SER A 86 -3.69 -6.71 12.09
N ARG A 87 -4.65 -6.95 11.19
CA ARG A 87 -5.20 -8.29 10.93
C ARG A 87 -4.15 -9.23 10.34
N THR A 88 -3.36 -8.73 9.39
CA THR A 88 -2.24 -9.45 8.78
C THR A 88 -1.26 -9.95 9.84
N ARG A 89 -0.86 -9.07 10.76
CA ARG A 89 0.08 -9.40 11.83
C ARG A 89 -0.44 -10.52 12.73
N LYS A 90 -1.72 -10.48 13.13
CA LYS A 90 -2.35 -11.55 13.92
C LYS A 90 -2.26 -12.90 13.22
N LEU A 91 -2.62 -12.93 11.93
CA LEU A 91 -2.55 -14.14 11.10
C LEU A 91 -1.12 -14.69 10.95
N VAL A 92 -0.12 -13.82 10.78
CA VAL A 92 1.29 -14.24 10.72
C VAL A 92 1.76 -14.80 12.06
N MET A 93 1.36 -14.19 13.19
CA MET A 93 1.68 -14.71 14.53
C MET A 93 1.06 -16.08 14.80
N GLU A 94 -0.15 -16.36 14.29
CA GLU A 94 -0.75 -17.70 14.35
C GLU A 94 0.10 -18.74 13.60
N CYS A 95 0.79 -18.35 12.52
CA CYS A 95 1.68 -19.23 11.76
C CYS A 95 3.04 -19.50 12.44
N GLN A 96 3.38 -18.75 13.50
CA GLN A 96 4.57 -18.98 14.31
C GLN A 96 4.34 -20.06 15.38
N GLN A 97 3.09 -20.30 15.79
CA GLN A 97 2.78 -21.30 16.80
C GLN A 97 2.89 -22.72 16.22
N ARG A 98 3.58 -23.61 16.95
CA ARG A 98 3.89 -24.98 16.49
C ARG A 98 2.72 -25.98 16.56
N SER A 99 1.58 -25.60 17.11
CA SER A 99 0.46 -26.54 17.34
C SER A 99 -0.86 -26.04 16.77
N VAL A 100 -1.48 -26.91 15.97
CA VAL A 100 -2.78 -26.82 15.28
C VAL A 100 -2.72 -26.10 13.93
N VAL A 101 -2.68 -26.92 12.89
CA VAL A 101 -2.94 -26.55 11.49
C VAL A 101 -4.36 -25.97 11.41
N ARG A 102 -4.51 -24.65 11.54
CA ARG A 102 -5.75 -23.98 11.10
C ARG A 102 -5.65 -23.68 9.62
N SER A 103 -6.66 -24.12 8.88
CA SER A 103 -6.84 -23.82 7.46
C SER A 103 -6.83 -22.31 7.23
N PHE A 104 -5.83 -21.83 6.49
CA PHE A 104 -5.56 -20.41 6.30
C PHE A 104 -6.43 -19.80 5.19
N VAL A 105 -7.74 -20.02 5.26
CA VAL A 105 -8.72 -19.52 4.27
C VAL A 105 -8.69 -17.98 4.16
N GLY A 106 -8.18 -17.28 5.18
CA GLY A 106 -8.07 -15.81 5.21
C GLY A 106 -6.93 -15.17 4.40
N ALA A 107 -5.86 -15.89 4.01
CA ALA A 107 -4.72 -15.26 3.32
C ALA A 107 -5.09 -14.68 1.95
N ARG A 108 -5.90 -15.40 1.17
CA ARG A 108 -6.28 -14.96 -0.18
C ARG A 108 -7.12 -13.68 -0.13
N ASP A 109 -8.02 -13.60 0.85
CA ASP A 109 -8.90 -12.44 1.03
C ASP A 109 -8.12 -11.21 1.51
N LEU A 110 -7.18 -11.41 2.43
CA LEU A 110 -6.26 -10.36 2.87
C LEU A 110 -5.34 -9.87 1.74
N CYS A 111 -4.84 -10.80 0.93
CA CYS A 111 -4.08 -10.51 -0.28
C CYS A 111 -4.88 -9.68 -1.29
N LYS A 112 -6.20 -9.89 -1.39
CA LYS A 112 -7.12 -9.09 -2.20
C LYS A 112 -7.25 -7.68 -1.61
N GLN A 113 -7.57 -7.57 -0.33
CA GLN A 113 -7.70 -6.26 0.37
C GLN A 113 -6.43 -5.40 0.25
N LEU A 114 -5.23 -5.98 0.41
CA LEU A 114 -3.95 -5.28 0.22
C LEU A 114 -3.75 -4.76 -1.22
N ARG A 115 -4.29 -5.46 -2.23
CA ARG A 115 -4.21 -5.00 -3.62
C ARG A 115 -5.19 -3.86 -3.90
N ASP A 116 -6.40 -3.97 -3.37
CA ASP A 116 -7.46 -3.00 -3.59
C ASP A 116 -7.07 -1.64 -2.99
N VAL A 117 -6.62 -1.62 -1.73
CA VAL A 117 -6.12 -0.38 -1.09
C VAL A 117 -4.90 0.21 -1.79
N LYS A 118 -3.98 -0.65 -2.27
CA LYS A 118 -2.80 -0.20 -3.04
C LYS A 118 -3.22 0.49 -4.35
N GLN A 119 -4.26 -0.01 -5.01
CA GLN A 119 -4.76 0.58 -6.25
C GLN A 119 -5.44 1.92 -5.99
N GLU A 120 -6.35 1.96 -5.02
CA GLU A 120 -7.08 3.17 -4.63
C GLU A 120 -6.14 4.30 -4.17
N MET A 121 -5.12 3.98 -3.35
CA MET A 121 -4.09 4.96 -2.98
C MET A 121 -3.29 5.47 -4.18
N SER A 122 -2.97 4.59 -5.13
CA SER A 122 -2.25 4.99 -6.33
C SER A 122 -3.11 5.92 -7.17
N ASP A 123 -4.39 5.63 -7.35
CA ASP A 123 -5.29 6.42 -8.20
C ASP A 123 -5.47 7.83 -7.63
N HIS A 124 -5.77 7.95 -6.32
CA HIS A 124 -5.96 9.25 -5.67
C HIS A 124 -4.70 10.10 -5.53
N ILE A 125 -3.52 9.49 -5.50
CA ILE A 125 -2.25 10.22 -5.40
C ILE A 125 -1.68 10.54 -6.79
N MET A 126 -1.91 9.67 -7.78
CA MET A 126 -1.46 9.86 -9.15
C MET A 126 -2.22 10.97 -9.88
N ASP A 127 -3.45 11.31 -9.47
CA ASP A 127 -4.15 12.51 -9.95
C ASP A 127 -3.44 13.82 -9.56
N GLY A 128 -2.67 13.82 -8.46
CA GLY A 128 -1.83 14.96 -8.04
C GLY A 128 -0.53 15.07 -8.83
N VAL A 129 0.11 13.93 -9.13
CA VAL A 129 1.38 13.87 -9.87
C VAL A 129 1.19 14.12 -11.37
N PHE A 130 0.08 13.65 -11.95
CA PHE A 130 -0.23 13.94 -13.34
C PHE A 130 -0.62 15.40 -13.54
N ALA A 131 -1.31 16.03 -12.57
CA ALA A 131 -1.63 17.47 -12.66
C ALA A 131 -0.39 18.38 -12.48
N ALA A 132 0.63 17.95 -11.74
CA ALA A 132 1.88 18.70 -11.59
C ALA A 132 2.82 18.59 -12.82
N ASN A 133 2.68 17.52 -13.62
CA ASN A 133 3.53 17.27 -14.79
C ASN A 133 2.79 17.40 -16.14
N ALA A 134 1.47 17.57 -16.15
CA ALA A 134 0.69 17.79 -17.36
C ALA A 134 0.81 19.24 -17.83
N SER A 135 1.88 19.51 -18.58
CA SER A 135 1.79 20.50 -19.67
C SER A 135 0.73 20.01 -20.66
N PRO A 136 -0.12 20.89 -21.22
CA PRO A 136 -1.21 20.46 -22.08
C PRO A 136 -0.63 19.94 -23.41
N SER A 137 -0.75 18.64 -23.64
CA SER A 137 -0.57 18.07 -24.98
C SER A 137 -1.62 16.99 -25.25
N ASP A 138 -2.35 17.24 -26.34
CA ASP A 138 -3.54 16.57 -26.89
C ASP A 138 -3.27 15.10 -27.33
N PRO A 139 -4.32 14.26 -27.51
CA PRO A 139 -4.29 12.81 -27.38
C PRO A 139 -4.13 12.08 -28.72
N ARG A 140 -3.40 10.95 -28.74
CA ARG A 140 -3.49 9.97 -29.85
C ARG A 140 -3.37 8.52 -29.38
N THR A 141 -4.51 7.85 -29.37
CA THR A 141 -4.80 6.52 -29.95
C THR A 141 -3.76 5.39 -29.76
N CYS A 142 -4.11 4.39 -28.93
CA CYS A 142 -3.52 3.05 -28.99
C CYS A 142 -4.25 2.16 -30.01
N HIS A 143 -3.55 1.73 -31.06
CA HIS A 143 -3.97 0.61 -31.90
C HIS A 143 -3.61 -0.74 -31.23
N PRO A 144 -4.45 -1.79 -31.36
CA PRO A 144 -4.16 -3.10 -30.80
C PRO A 144 -3.15 -3.86 -31.69
N GLY A 145 -1.97 -4.16 -31.14
CA GLY A 145 -0.92 -4.96 -31.78
C GLY A 145 -1.25 -6.46 -31.80
N LYS A 146 -0.95 -7.11 -32.93
CA LYS A 146 -1.10 -8.55 -33.16
C LYS A 146 -0.11 -9.37 -32.31
N ALA A 147 -0.56 -10.53 -31.83
CA ALA A 147 0.24 -11.50 -31.09
C ALA A 147 1.28 -12.23 -31.97
N PRO A 148 2.43 -12.66 -31.41
CA PRO A 148 3.48 -13.37 -32.15
C PRO A 148 3.16 -14.87 -32.31
N LYS A 149 3.49 -15.43 -33.48
CA LYS A 149 3.49 -16.88 -33.74
C LYS A 149 4.89 -17.44 -33.53
N PHE A 150 5.00 -18.51 -32.76
CA PHE A 150 6.22 -19.34 -32.68
C PHE A 150 6.11 -20.49 -33.68
N HIS A 151 7.20 -20.77 -34.40
CA HIS A 151 7.40 -22.03 -35.10
C HIS A 151 8.77 -22.60 -34.73
N HIS A 152 8.80 -23.93 -34.62
CA HIS A 152 9.88 -24.79 -34.20
C HIS A 152 10.90 -25.05 -35.32
#